data_AF-A0A8E1WDX8-F1
#
_entry.id   AF-A0A8E1WDX8-F1
#
_cell.length_a   1.000
_cell.length_b   1.000
_cell.length_c   1.000
_cell.angle_alpha   90.00
_cell.angle_beta   90.00
_cell.angle_gamma   90.00
#
_symmetry.space_group_name_H-M   'P 1'
#
loop_
_entity.id
_entity.type
_entity.pdbx_description
1 polymer ?
#
loop_
_entity_poly.entity_id
_entity_poly.type
_entity_poly.pdbx_seq_one_letter_code
_entity_poly.pdbx_strand_id
1 'polypeptide(L)'
;MPGELAAVADAIAAAYFSCLSNMGQEGPANFAALQGNPDIAVQQSRMLGEYVTIVALALQPFSTFSGEKLRLLCTGLLGAAEAIARELQAGKVTDTEARTVFSKLIVGSLRAA
;
A
#
# COMPACT_ATOMS: atom_id res chain seq x y z
N MET A 1 -18.54 -5.15 10.31
CA MET A 1 -18.18 -5.59 11.70
C MET A 1 -16.67 -5.45 11.91
N PRO A 2 -16.11 -5.40 13.15
CA PRO A 2 -14.67 -5.15 13.36
C PRO A 2 -13.73 -6.18 12.72
N GLY A 3 -14.16 -7.44 12.60
CA GLY A 3 -13.37 -8.50 11.96
C GLY A 3 -13.31 -8.40 10.42
N GLU A 4 -14.28 -7.72 9.81
CA GLU A 4 -14.38 -7.59 8.36
C GLU A 4 -13.37 -6.55 7.83
N LEU A 5 -13.22 -5.42 8.55
CA LEU A 5 -12.18 -4.43 8.24
C LEU A 5 -10.77 -5.03 8.38
N ALA A 6 -10.53 -5.84 9.40
CA ALA A 6 -9.24 -6.50 9.59
C ALA A 6 -8.93 -7.45 8.41
N ALA A 7 -9.91 -8.25 7.97
CA ALA A 7 -9.74 -9.13 6.82
C ALA A 7 -9.48 -8.36 5.51
N VAL A 8 -10.16 -7.22 5.29
CA VAL A 8 -9.92 -6.35 4.14
C VAL A 8 -8.51 -5.73 4.20
N ALA A 9 -8.09 -5.27 5.37
CA ALA A 9 -6.74 -4.73 5.57
C ALA A 9 -5.65 -5.78 5.33
N ASP A 10 -5.86 -7.01 5.81
CA ASP A 10 -4.96 -8.14 5.57
C ASP A 10 -4.88 -8.50 4.08
N ALA A 11 -6.01 -8.49 3.37
CA ALA A 11 -6.05 -8.75 1.94
C ALA A 11 -5.31 -7.66 1.14
N ILE A 12 -5.48 -6.38 1.50
CA ILE A 12 -4.75 -5.26 0.89
C ILE A 12 -3.24 -5.40 1.14
N ALA A 13 -2.84 -5.69 2.37
CA ALA A 13 -1.43 -5.88 2.72
C ALA A 13 -0.82 -7.07 1.98
N ALA A 14 -1.50 -8.21 1.94
CA ALA A 14 -1.06 -9.38 1.22
C ALA A 14 -0.93 -9.12 -0.28
N ALA A 15 -1.90 -8.45 -0.91
CA ALA A 15 -1.84 -8.11 -2.33
C ALA A 15 -0.64 -7.22 -2.67
N TYR A 16 -0.37 -6.22 -1.83
CA TYR A 16 0.79 -5.33 -2.01
C TYR A 16 2.11 -6.09 -1.91
N PHE A 17 2.35 -6.80 -0.80
CA PHE A 17 3.63 -7.47 -0.55
C PHE A 17 3.83 -8.75 -1.39
N SER A 18 2.77 -9.47 -1.77
CA SER A 18 2.87 -10.60 -2.69
C SER A 18 3.32 -10.16 -4.08
N CYS A 19 2.94 -8.96 -4.53
CA CYS A 19 3.41 -8.38 -5.78
C CYS A 19 4.92 -8.14 -5.74
N LEU A 20 5.46 -7.71 -4.59
CA LEU A 20 6.89 -7.53 -4.37
C LEU A 20 7.66 -8.87 -4.31
N SER A 21 7.14 -9.88 -3.61
CA SER A 21 7.80 -11.18 -3.48
C SER A 21 7.87 -11.96 -4.80
N ASN A 22 6.89 -11.79 -5.68
CA ASN A 22 6.84 -12.49 -6.96
C ASN A 22 7.76 -11.87 -8.04
N MET A 23 8.42 -10.74 -7.74
CA MET A 23 9.39 -10.08 -8.61
C MET A 23 10.85 -10.50 -8.34
N GLY A 24 11.10 -11.41 -7.38
CA GLY A 24 12.41 -12.01 -7.13
C GLY A 24 13.53 -11.00 -6.80
N GLN A 25 14.77 -11.49 -6.73
CA GLN A 25 16.00 -10.71 -6.49
C GLN A 25 16.29 -9.67 -7.58
N GLU A 26 15.47 -9.61 -8.63
CA GLU A 26 15.48 -8.60 -9.70
C GLU A 26 14.47 -7.46 -9.49
N GLY A 27 13.85 -7.40 -8.30
CA GLY A 27 13.12 -6.23 -7.82
C GLY A 27 13.94 -4.98 -7.40
N PRO A 28 15.29 -4.84 -7.49
CA PRO A 28 15.96 -3.65 -7.01
C PRO A 28 16.06 -2.59 -8.12
N ALA A 29 14.95 -1.96 -8.51
CA ALA A 29 15.03 -0.79 -9.41
C ALA A 29 13.77 0.09 -9.59
N ASN A 30 12.56 -0.35 -9.25
CA ASN A 30 11.37 0.30 -9.84
C ASN A 30 10.97 1.69 -9.33
N PHE A 31 11.69 2.34 -8.41
CA PHE A 31 11.34 3.72 -8.00
C PHE A 31 12.49 4.71 -8.11
N ALA A 32 13.74 4.29 -7.87
CA ALA A 32 14.90 5.16 -8.02
C ALA A 32 15.50 5.14 -9.44
N ALA A 33 15.46 4.00 -10.16
CA ALA A 33 15.98 3.91 -11.53
C ALA A 33 15.03 4.53 -12.59
N LEU A 34 13.74 4.68 -12.26
CA LEU A 34 12.73 5.26 -13.14
C LEU A 34 12.72 6.80 -13.16
N GLN A 35 13.49 7.46 -12.29
CA GLN A 35 13.67 8.93 -12.32
C GLN A 35 14.38 9.45 -13.58
N GLY A 36 14.94 8.56 -14.43
CA GLY A 36 15.61 8.94 -15.68
C GLY A 36 14.72 9.07 -16.91
N ASN A 37 13.46 8.61 -16.87
CA ASN A 37 12.54 8.68 -18.01
C ASN A 37 11.15 9.22 -17.61
N PRO A 38 10.78 10.44 -18.02
CA PRO A 38 9.53 11.08 -17.61
C PRO A 38 8.28 10.29 -18.02
N ASP A 39 8.31 9.54 -19.11
CA ASP A 39 7.16 8.74 -19.57
C ASP A 39 6.89 7.55 -18.63
N ILE A 40 7.94 6.98 -18.05
CA ILE A 40 7.80 5.88 -17.09
C ILE A 40 7.29 6.37 -15.73
N ALA A 41 7.73 7.55 -15.29
CA ALA A 41 7.24 8.19 -14.07
C ALA A 41 5.73 8.52 -14.15
N VAL A 42 5.25 8.98 -15.31
CA VAL A 42 3.82 9.25 -15.54
C VAL A 42 3.01 7.97 -15.52
N GLN A 43 3.48 6.91 -16.18
CA GLN A 43 2.78 5.63 -16.19
C GLN A 43 2.71 4.98 -14.81
N GLN A 44 3.79 5.09 -14.03
CA GLN A 44 3.85 4.61 -12.65
C GLN A 44 2.86 5.38 -11.76
N SER A 45 2.82 6.70 -11.87
CA SER A 45 1.87 7.55 -11.15
C SER A 45 0.42 7.16 -11.46
N ARG A 46 0.10 6.85 -12.73
CA ARG A 46 -1.23 6.37 -13.13
C ARG A 46 -1.57 5.02 -12.46
N MET A 47 -0.66 4.05 -12.51
CA MET A 47 -0.88 2.73 -11.92
C MET A 47 -1.07 2.82 -10.40
N LEU A 48 -0.29 3.66 -9.72
CA LEU A 48 -0.43 3.91 -8.29
C LEU A 48 -1.75 4.63 -7.97
N GLY A 49 -2.20 5.55 -8.82
CA GLY A 49 -3.51 6.21 -8.71
C GLY A 49 -4.69 5.23 -8.83
N GLU A 50 -4.59 4.25 -9.72
CA GLU A 50 -5.57 3.17 -9.85
C GLU A 50 -5.59 2.28 -8.60
N TYR A 51 -4.43 1.90 -8.08
CA TYR A 51 -4.33 1.16 -6.81
C TYR A 51 -4.97 1.92 -5.65
N VAL A 52 -4.66 3.20 -5.49
CA VAL A 52 -5.26 4.06 -4.45
C VAL A 52 -6.78 4.12 -4.58
N THR A 53 -7.30 4.16 -5.81
CA THR A 53 -8.74 4.17 -6.06
C THR A 53 -9.40 2.85 -5.64
N ILE A 54 -8.80 1.72 -5.98
CA ILE A 54 -9.30 0.39 -5.60
C ILE A 54 -9.31 0.23 -4.07
N VAL A 55 -8.22 0.61 -3.41
CA VAL A 55 -8.12 0.56 -1.95
C VAL A 55 -9.13 1.50 -1.29
N ALA A 56 -9.32 2.72 -1.80
CA ALA A 56 -10.31 3.64 -1.29
C ALA A 56 -11.74 3.07 -1.39
N LEU A 57 -12.08 2.44 -2.52
CA LEU A 57 -13.39 1.77 -2.68
C LEU A 57 -13.57 0.61 -1.70
N ALA A 58 -12.54 -0.20 -1.49
CA ALA A 58 -12.58 -1.32 -0.54
C ALA A 58 -12.73 -0.86 0.92
N LEU A 59 -12.15 0.30 1.27
CA LEU A 59 -12.20 0.87 2.61
C LEU A 59 -13.41 1.77 2.86
N GLN A 60 -14.11 2.21 1.82
CA GLN A 60 -15.25 3.12 1.92
C GLN A 60 -16.37 2.65 2.88
N PRO A 61 -16.75 1.36 2.93
CA PRO A 61 -17.78 0.87 3.85
C PRO A 61 -17.39 0.99 5.34
N PHE A 62 -16.09 1.13 5.62
CA PHE A 62 -15.54 1.17 6.97
C PHE A 62 -15.06 2.57 7.38
N SER A 63 -15.26 3.57 6.53
CA SER A 63 -14.72 4.91 6.68
C SER A 63 -15.82 5.95 6.85
N THR A 64 -15.59 6.90 7.76
CA THR A 64 -16.41 8.12 7.93
C THR A 64 -15.96 9.26 7.00
N PHE A 65 -14.83 9.11 6.31
CA PHE A 65 -14.30 10.13 5.41
C PHE A 65 -15.13 10.26 4.12
N SER A 66 -15.23 11.49 3.63
CA SER A 66 -15.66 11.74 2.25
C SER A 66 -14.67 11.11 1.26
N GLY A 67 -15.14 10.77 0.06
CA GLY A 67 -14.33 10.04 -0.93
C GLY A 67 -12.98 10.71 -1.26
N GLU A 68 -12.90 12.06 -1.27
CA GLU A 68 -11.64 12.78 -1.45
C GLU A 68 -10.66 12.62 -0.29
N LYS A 69 -11.15 12.73 0.95
CA LYS A 69 -10.34 12.53 2.16
C LYS A 69 -9.89 11.08 2.28
N LEU A 70 -10.75 10.13 1.91
CA LEU A 70 -10.40 8.71 1.88
C LEU A 70 -9.35 8.41 0.81
N ARG A 71 -9.44 9.02 -0.38
CA ARG A 71 -8.38 8.91 -1.39
C ARG A 71 -7.04 9.44 -0.88
N LEU A 72 -7.02 10.60 -0.23
CA LEU A 72 -5.81 11.17 0.34
C LEU A 72 -5.21 10.28 1.44
N LEU A 73 -6.06 9.70 2.30
CA LEU A 73 -5.63 8.70 3.29
C LEU A 73 -4.98 7.48 2.62
N CYS A 74 -5.61 6.96 1.56
CA CYS A 74 -5.09 5.81 0.81
C CYS A 74 -3.77 6.13 0.10
N THR A 75 -3.58 7.35 -0.40
CA THR A 75 -2.27 7.83 -0.90
C THR A 75 -1.21 7.80 0.19
N GLY A 76 -1.53 8.26 1.40
CA GLY A 76 -0.61 8.17 2.56
C GLY A 76 -0.27 6.74 2.94
N LEU A 77 -1.27 5.85 2.95
CA LEU A 77 -1.07 4.42 3.20
C LEU A 77 -0.17 3.76 2.15
N LEU A 78 -0.30 4.12 0.87
CA LEU A 78 0.60 3.65 -0.17
C LEU A 78 2.05 4.07 0.08
N GLY A 79 2.30 5.34 0.45
CA GLY A 79 3.64 5.80 0.81
C GLY A 79 4.23 5.06 2.02
N ALA A 80 3.38 4.71 3.00
CA ALA A 80 3.79 3.87 4.12
C ALA A 80 4.15 2.45 3.69
N ALA A 81 3.37 1.86 2.78
CA ALA A 81 3.64 0.53 2.21
C ALA A 81 5.00 0.50 1.49
N GLU A 82 5.30 1.53 0.68
CA GLU A 82 6.58 1.68 -0.02
C GLU A 82 7.75 1.80 0.95
N ALA A 83 7.59 2.56 2.04
CA ALA A 83 8.61 2.68 3.08
C ALA A 83 8.89 1.34 3.77
N ILE A 84 7.83 0.61 4.13
CA ILE A 84 7.96 -0.72 4.74
C ILE A 84 8.61 -1.70 3.76
N ALA A 85 8.25 -1.66 2.47
CA ALA A 85 8.85 -2.49 1.44
C ALA A 85 10.36 -2.25 1.28
N ARG A 86 10.85 -1.03 1.49
CA ARG A 86 12.30 -0.74 1.49
C ARG A 86 13.01 -1.40 2.68
N GLU A 87 12.39 -1.40 3.86
CA GLU A 87 12.95 -2.05 5.04
C GLU A 87 12.97 -3.59 4.88
N LEU A 88 11.92 -4.17 4.27
CA LEU A 88 11.86 -5.59 3.92
C LEU A 88 12.98 -5.98 2.94
N GLN A 89 13.18 -5.18 1.88
CA GLN A 89 14.25 -5.41 0.91
C GLN A 89 15.65 -5.26 1.51
N ALA A 90 15.82 -4.37 2.48
CA ALA A 90 17.05 -4.24 3.26
C ALA A 90 17.27 -5.39 4.26
N GLY A 91 16.35 -6.36 4.33
CA GLY A 91 16.41 -7.51 5.24
C GLY A 91 16.24 -7.13 6.72
N LYS A 92 15.72 -5.94 7.02
CA LYS A 92 15.58 -5.42 8.40
C LYS A 92 14.31 -5.91 9.08
N VAL A 93 13.32 -6.32 8.30
CA VAL A 93 12.05 -6.89 8.78
C VAL A 93 11.72 -8.12 7.96
N THR A 94 10.96 -9.03 8.54
CA THR A 94 10.40 -10.18 7.82
C THR A 94 9.17 -9.78 7.01
N ASP A 95 8.84 -10.57 6.00
CA ASP A 95 7.63 -10.39 5.20
C ASP A 95 6.34 -10.46 6.07
N THR A 96 6.32 -11.35 7.06
CA THR A 96 5.20 -11.45 8.00
C THR A 96 5.04 -10.20 8.87
N GLU A 97 6.15 -9.63 9.35
CA GLU A 97 6.12 -8.37 10.10
C GLU A 97 5.66 -7.20 9.23
N ALA A 98 6.17 -7.09 8.01
CA ALA A 98 5.77 -6.05 7.06
C ALA A 98 4.25 -6.05 6.80
N ARG A 99 3.68 -7.24 6.49
CA ARG A 99 2.24 -7.40 6.27
C ARG A 99 1.43 -7.06 7.53
N THR A 100 1.87 -7.57 8.68
CA THR A 100 1.16 -7.38 9.96
C THR A 100 1.12 -5.91 10.37
N VAL A 101 2.26 -5.22 10.27
CA VAL A 101 2.36 -3.80 10.62
C VAL A 101 1.51 -2.96 9.68
N PHE A 102 1.57 -3.24 8.38
CA PHE A 102 0.81 -2.48 7.40
C PHE A 102 -0.71 -2.68 7.53
N SER A 103 -1.17 -3.92 7.74
CA SER A 103 -2.58 -4.19 8.03
C SER A 103 -3.07 -3.44 9.28
N LYS A 104 -2.30 -3.48 10.38
CA LYS A 104 -2.62 -2.71 11.60
C LYS A 104 -2.65 -1.21 11.34
N LEU A 105 -1.76 -0.68 10.49
CA LEU A 105 -1.76 0.73 10.11
C LEU A 105 -3.06 1.11 9.39
N ILE A 106 -3.52 0.32 8.42
CA ILE A 106 -4.80 0.55 7.72
C ILE A 106 -5.96 0.60 8.71
N VAL A 107 -6.05 -0.39 9.60
CA VAL A 107 -7.11 -0.46 10.61
C VAL A 107 -7.05 0.73 11.57
N GLY A 108 -5.85 1.11 12.03
CA GLY A 108 -5.64 2.23 12.93
C GLY A 108 -5.99 3.57 12.29
N SER A 109 -5.61 3.78 11.03
CA SER A 109 -5.90 4.99 10.25
C SER A 109 -7.39 5.27 10.07
N LEU A 110 -8.23 4.23 9.99
CA LEU A 110 -9.68 4.38 9.88
C LEU A 110 -10.39 4.49 11.23
N ARG A 111 -9.78 4.01 12.32
CA ARG A 111 -10.32 4.14 13.68
C ARG A 111 -10.02 5.47 14.35
N ALA A 112 -8.94 6.13 13.93
CA ALA A 112 -8.58 7.47 14.39
C ALA A 112 -9.38 8.59 13.70
N ALA A 113 -10.25 8.22 12.75
CA ALA A 113 -11.07 9.10 11.92
C ALA A 113 -12.48 9.33 12.49
#